data_AF-A0A9R1EQ36-F1
#
_entry.id   AF-A0A9R1EQ36-F1
#
_cell.length_a   1.000
_cell.length_b   1.000
_cell.length_c   1.000
_cell.angle_alpha   90.00
_cell.angle_beta   90.00
_cell.angle_gamma   90.00
#
_symmetry.space_group_name_H-M   'P 1'
#
loop_
_entity.id
_entity.type
_entity.pdbx_description
1 polymer ?
#
loop_
_entity_poly.entity_id
_entity_poly.type
_entity_poly.pdbx_seq_one_letter_code
_entity_poly.pdbx_strand_id
1 'polypeptide(L)'
;MTPLFQAVNVSSLQCVKLLLEAGAVINPDCIETVSLDSAMGNDSSTECLNFLLKASAKRNASNDAAVRASARGRVAGTARRSGRGRGGDQGPRQQQEQHVARGEEVEVKVNPKDEHATKREIAKLKSSAIKAIESKDYFSATMWYTKAIEHDPNDATLFSNRSLCLLRMGDGQRALLDALDCRGMRPDWPKAYYRQGAALMSLKDYTNACAVLLDGFKLDPENAEMESALREAMESLKISKGGTKAT
;
A
#
# COMPACT_ATOMS: atom_id res chain seq x y z
N MET A 1 7.92 -15.73 -5.56
CA MET A 1 8.79 -15.11 -4.53
C MET A 1 10.14 -14.79 -5.16
N THR A 2 10.66 -13.58 -4.94
CA THR A 2 12.00 -13.21 -5.45
C THR A 2 13.09 -13.74 -4.51
N PRO A 3 14.32 -14.00 -5.00
CA PRO A 3 15.44 -14.38 -4.13
C PRO A 3 15.71 -13.36 -3.03
N LEU A 4 15.49 -12.06 -3.34
CA LEU A 4 15.60 -10.97 -2.38
C LEU A 4 14.54 -11.08 -1.28
N PHE A 5 13.28 -11.35 -1.65
CA PHE A 5 12.19 -11.55 -0.69
C PHE A 5 12.46 -12.72 0.28
N GLN A 6 12.98 -13.83 -0.23
CA GLN A 6 13.33 -14.99 0.62
C GLN A 6 14.50 -14.68 1.57
N ALA A 7 15.53 -13.98 1.09
CA ALA A 7 16.67 -13.56 1.92
C ALA A 7 16.26 -12.62 3.06
N VAL A 8 15.30 -11.76 2.77
CA VAL A 8 14.68 -10.84 3.70
C VAL A 8 13.83 -11.57 4.75
N ASN A 9 12.99 -12.53 4.32
CA ASN A 9 12.12 -13.32 5.20
C ASN A 9 12.91 -14.19 6.21
N VAL A 10 14.14 -14.58 5.87
CA VAL A 10 15.03 -15.30 6.79
C VAL A 10 16.00 -14.38 7.56
N SER A 11 15.81 -13.06 7.49
CA SER A 11 16.65 -12.03 8.13
C SER A 11 18.16 -12.17 7.84
N SER A 12 18.53 -12.64 6.64
CA SER A 12 19.94 -12.84 6.27
C SER A 12 20.53 -11.61 5.60
N LEU A 13 21.18 -10.75 6.40
CA LEU A 13 21.82 -9.51 5.93
C LEU A 13 22.85 -9.74 4.82
N GLN A 14 23.63 -10.82 4.91
CA GLN A 14 24.68 -11.12 3.93
C GLN A 14 24.10 -11.46 2.55
N CYS A 15 23.00 -12.23 2.52
CA CYS A 15 22.29 -12.54 1.28
C CYS A 15 21.65 -11.29 0.66
N VAL A 16 21.06 -10.42 1.48
CA VAL A 16 20.46 -9.16 1.02
C VAL A 16 21.50 -8.25 0.36
N LYS A 17 22.69 -8.09 0.97
CA LYS A 17 23.78 -7.29 0.40
C LYS A 17 24.24 -7.81 -0.97
N LEU A 18 24.54 -9.10 -1.07
CA LEU A 18 25.01 -9.72 -2.32
C LEU A 18 23.97 -9.58 -3.45
N LEU A 19 22.69 -9.77 -3.14
CA LEU A 19 21.62 -9.66 -4.14
C LEU A 19 21.43 -8.22 -4.63
N LEU A 20 21.57 -7.23 -3.74
CA LEU A 20 21.50 -5.82 -4.12
C LEU A 20 22.72 -5.38 -4.95
N GLU A 21 23.91 -5.86 -4.62
CA GLU A 21 25.14 -5.65 -5.41
C GLU A 21 25.02 -6.29 -6.80
N ALA A 22 24.34 -7.43 -6.91
CA ALA A 22 24.00 -8.07 -8.17
C ALA A 22 22.86 -7.36 -8.96
N GLY A 23 22.33 -6.25 -8.43
CA GLY A 23 21.33 -5.43 -9.12
C GLY A 23 19.89 -5.90 -8.95
N ALA A 24 19.58 -6.69 -7.93
CA ALA A 24 18.22 -7.14 -7.66
C ALA A 24 17.23 -5.95 -7.57
N VAL A 25 16.03 -6.14 -8.12
CA VAL A 25 14.96 -5.16 -8.06
C VAL A 25 14.33 -5.20 -6.66
N ILE A 26 14.26 -4.04 -6.01
CA ILE A 26 13.61 -3.88 -4.72
C ILE A 26 12.11 -3.73 -4.98
N ASN A 27 11.32 -4.70 -4.55
CA ASN A 27 9.86 -4.64 -4.61
C ASN A 27 9.34 -3.93 -3.33
N PRO A 28 8.37 -3.00 -3.43
CA PRO A 28 7.62 -2.47 -2.28
C PRO A 28 7.19 -3.53 -1.26
N ASP A 29 6.76 -4.70 -1.73
CA ASP A 29 6.35 -5.82 -0.85
C ASP A 29 7.49 -6.31 0.07
N CYS A 30 8.76 -6.20 -0.36
CA CYS A 30 9.93 -6.56 0.46
C CYS A 30 10.21 -5.55 1.57
N ILE A 31 9.70 -4.31 1.47
CA ILE A 31 9.92 -3.26 2.46
C ILE A 31 8.80 -3.33 3.51
N GLU A 32 7.55 -3.50 3.06
CA GLU A 32 6.39 -3.61 3.95
C GLU A 32 6.47 -4.83 4.87
N THR A 33 6.88 -5.99 4.33
CA THR A 33 7.02 -7.23 5.11
C THR A 33 8.05 -7.13 6.24
N VAL A 34 9.18 -6.46 6.01
CA VAL A 34 10.23 -6.28 7.04
C VAL A 34 9.83 -5.21 8.05
N SER A 35 9.03 -4.23 7.63
CA SER A 35 8.52 -3.18 8.53
C SER A 35 7.65 -3.77 9.65
N LEU A 36 6.84 -4.80 9.34
CA LEU A 36 6.07 -5.52 10.36
C LEU A 36 6.95 -6.34 11.32
N ASP A 37 7.96 -7.06 10.81
CA ASP A 37 8.87 -7.87 11.64
C ASP A 37 9.82 -7.02 12.50
N SER A 38 10.20 -5.83 12.01
CA SER A 38 11.07 -4.88 12.73
C SER A 38 10.37 -4.26 13.94
N ALA A 39 9.04 -4.10 13.88
CA ALA A 39 8.23 -3.61 14.99
C ALA A 39 8.18 -4.61 16.17
N MET A 40 8.58 -5.86 15.95
CA MET A 40 8.67 -6.90 16.97
C MET A 40 10.04 -6.97 17.68
N GLY A 41 10.96 -6.05 17.39
CA GLY A 41 12.22 -5.89 18.15
C GLY A 41 13.33 -6.86 17.78
N ASN A 42 13.35 -7.40 16.56
CA ASN A 42 14.46 -8.21 16.07
C ASN A 42 15.54 -7.33 15.42
N ASP A 43 16.70 -7.18 16.07
CA ASP A 43 17.79 -6.32 15.58
C ASP A 43 18.23 -6.69 14.15
N SER A 44 18.19 -7.97 13.78
CA SER A 44 18.60 -8.45 12.46
C SER A 44 17.67 -8.01 11.30
N SER A 45 16.36 -7.88 11.57
CA SER A 45 15.40 -7.40 10.57
C SER A 45 15.50 -5.89 10.37
N THR A 46 15.79 -5.14 11.44
CA THR A 46 16.01 -3.68 11.37
C THR A 46 17.24 -3.32 10.52
N GLU A 47 18.32 -4.11 10.58
CA GLU A 47 19.51 -3.91 9.74
C GLU A 47 19.21 -4.18 8.27
N CYS A 48 18.43 -5.23 7.97
CA CYS A 48 17.99 -5.53 6.61
C CYS A 48 17.11 -4.40 6.04
N LEU A 49 16.17 -3.87 6.83
CA LEU A 49 15.30 -2.76 6.45
C LEU A 49 16.10 -1.49 6.16
N ASN A 50 17.00 -1.10 7.06
CA ASN A 50 17.86 0.08 6.87
C ASN A 50 18.71 -0.02 5.59
N PHE A 51 19.19 -1.22 5.26
CA PHE A 51 19.99 -1.43 4.06
C PHE A 51 19.14 -1.34 2.78
N LEU A 52 17.93 -1.89 2.78
CA LEU A 52 16.98 -1.78 1.67
C LEU A 52 16.59 -0.31 1.40
N LEU A 53 16.29 0.44 2.47
CA LEU A 53 15.96 1.88 2.38
C LEU A 53 17.14 2.72 1.86
N LYS A 54 18.36 2.39 2.28
CA LYS A 54 19.57 3.07 1.77
C LYS A 54 19.82 2.76 0.30
N ALA A 55 19.57 1.54 -0.14
CA ALA A 55 19.71 1.13 -1.53
C ALA A 55 18.63 1.78 -2.43
N SER A 56 17.38 1.89 -1.95
CA SER A 56 16.31 2.58 -2.68
C SER A 56 16.59 4.09 -2.81
N ALA A 57 17.08 4.74 -1.75
CA ALA A 57 17.47 6.14 -1.78
C ALA A 57 18.59 6.43 -2.80
N LYS A 58 19.60 5.53 -2.90
CA LYS A 58 20.66 5.65 -3.91
C LYS A 58 20.12 5.51 -5.34
N ARG A 59 19.13 4.64 -5.56
CA ARG A 59 18.48 4.45 -6.88
C ARG A 59 17.72 5.70 -7.30
N ASN A 60 17.00 6.33 -6.37
CA ASN A 60 16.29 7.58 -6.62
C ASN A 60 17.26 8.75 -6.90
N ALA A 61 18.36 8.86 -6.15
CA ALA A 61 19.40 9.86 -6.40
C ALA A 61 20.09 9.69 -7.77
N SER A 62 20.28 8.44 -8.22
CA SER A 62 20.85 8.13 -9.54
C SER A 62 19.86 8.45 -10.68
N ASN A 63 18.57 8.23 -10.47
CA ASN A 63 17.53 8.61 -11.43
C ASN A 63 17.38 10.13 -11.52
N ASP A 64 17.47 10.86 -10.41
CA ASP A 64 17.47 12.32 -10.39
C ASP A 64 18.69 12.91 -11.11
N ALA A 65 19.87 12.30 -10.96
CA ALA A 65 21.06 12.70 -11.69
C ALA A 65 20.92 12.44 -13.21
N ALA A 66 20.31 11.32 -13.61
CA ALA A 66 20.03 10.99 -15.00
C ALA A 66 18.98 11.92 -15.64
N VAL A 67 17.93 12.28 -14.90
CA VAL A 67 16.90 13.23 -15.34
C VAL A 67 17.46 14.65 -15.48
N ARG A 68 18.33 15.09 -14.54
CA ARG A 68 19.04 16.39 -14.64
C ARG A 68 20.06 16.42 -15.79
N ALA A 69 20.67 15.29 -16.14
CA ALA A 69 21.56 15.20 -17.30
C ALA A 69 20.78 15.31 -18.63
N SER A 70 19.57 14.75 -18.69
CA SER A 70 18.69 14.84 -19.87
C SER A 70 18.12 16.27 -20.08
N ALA A 71 17.94 17.04 -19.01
CA ALA A 71 17.44 18.42 -19.07
C ALA A 71 18.47 19.47 -19.56
N ARG A 72 19.76 19.12 -19.68
CA ARG A 72 20.82 20.07 -20.11
C ARG A 72 21.08 20.12 -21.63
N GLY A 73 20.27 19.41 -22.44
CA GLY A 73 20.45 19.29 -23.90
C GLY A 73 19.79 20.37 -24.77
N ARG A 74 19.19 21.43 -24.21
CA ARG A 74 18.57 22.52 -24.99
C ARG A 74 18.64 23.84 -24.24
N VAL A 75 19.71 24.62 -24.46
CA VAL A 75 19.69 26.08 -24.75
C VAL A 75 21.14 26.45 -25.13
N ALA A 76 21.42 26.58 -26.42
CA ALA A 76 22.64 27.20 -26.92
C ALA A 76 22.27 28.52 -27.61
N GLY A 77 22.92 29.61 -27.20
CA GLY A 77 23.04 30.84 -27.99
C GLY A 77 22.41 32.08 -27.36
N THR A 78 23.16 32.86 -26.58
CA THR A 78 23.87 34.06 -27.08
C THR A 78 24.55 34.82 -25.92
N ALA A 79 25.78 35.27 -26.21
CA ALA A 79 26.69 36.04 -25.36
C ALA A 79 26.11 37.42 -24.98
N ARG A 80 26.47 38.15 -23.91
CA ARG A 80 27.73 38.79 -23.45
C ARG A 80 27.23 39.73 -22.29
N ARG A 81 27.94 40.18 -21.25
CA ARG A 81 29.29 40.75 -21.15
C ARG A 81 29.56 41.04 -19.64
N SER A 82 30.78 40.72 -19.19
CA SER A 82 31.65 41.51 -18.30
C SER A 82 31.13 42.12 -16.99
N GLY A 83 31.68 41.65 -15.87
CA GLY A 83 31.84 42.42 -14.63
C GLY A 83 32.82 41.74 -13.66
N ARG A 84 34.07 42.21 -13.60
CA ARG A 84 35.14 41.76 -12.70
C ARG A 84 34.88 42.17 -11.25
N GLY A 85 35.26 41.31 -10.30
CA GLY A 85 35.53 41.66 -8.90
C GLY A 85 36.43 40.59 -8.26
N ARG A 86 37.61 40.99 -7.80
CA ARG A 86 38.68 40.16 -7.21
C ARG A 86 38.63 40.20 -5.68
N GLY A 87 39.23 39.16 -5.07
CA GLY A 87 39.68 39.11 -3.67
C GLY A 87 38.76 38.22 -2.84
N GLY A 88 39.21 37.21 -2.10
CA GLY A 88 40.53 36.81 -1.68
C GLY A 88 40.40 36.10 -0.33
N ASP A 89 41.25 35.12 -0.11
CA ASP A 89 41.68 34.59 1.19
C ASP A 89 41.10 33.27 1.74
N GLN A 90 42.01 32.60 2.44
CA GLN A 90 42.15 31.19 2.80
C GLN A 90 41.28 30.79 4.00
N GLY A 91 40.74 29.58 4.03
CA GLY A 91 41.34 28.53 4.87
C GLY A 91 40.31 27.96 5.88
N PRO A 92 40.50 26.73 6.39
CA PRO A 92 39.39 25.82 6.72
C PRO A 92 39.11 25.73 8.23
N ARG A 93 37.88 25.37 8.62
CA ARG A 93 37.61 24.42 9.73
C ARG A 93 36.13 24.16 9.97
N GLN A 94 35.90 22.88 10.28
CA GLN A 94 34.71 22.27 10.84
C GLN A 94 34.17 23.05 12.04
N GLN A 95 32.85 23.27 12.05
CA GLN A 95 32.07 23.16 13.27
C GLN A 95 30.66 22.66 12.95
N GLN A 96 30.30 21.68 13.76
CA GLN A 96 29.14 20.84 13.75
C GLN A 96 27.95 21.61 14.33
N GLU A 97 26.90 21.81 13.54
CA GLU A 97 25.60 22.25 14.05
C GLU A 97 24.52 21.26 13.61
N GLN A 98 23.85 20.72 14.62
CA GLN A 98 22.71 19.83 14.53
C GLN A 98 21.52 20.60 13.93
N HIS A 99 21.23 20.38 12.66
CA HIS A 99 19.93 20.72 12.09
C HIS A 99 19.05 19.47 12.07
N VAL A 100 18.17 19.39 13.06
CA VAL A 100 17.00 18.51 13.05
C VAL A 100 16.20 18.85 11.79
N ALA A 101 16.21 17.94 10.82
CA ALA A 101 15.36 18.02 9.63
C ALA A 101 13.91 17.83 10.07
N ARG A 102 13.28 18.93 10.50
CA ARG A 102 11.83 19.04 10.59
C ARG A 102 11.31 18.78 9.18
N GLY A 103 10.62 17.65 9.00
CA GLY A 103 9.98 17.30 7.75
C GLY A 103 9.20 18.50 7.25
N GLU A 104 9.60 19.03 6.10
CA GLU A 104 8.75 19.93 5.35
C GLU A 104 7.56 19.08 4.92
N GLU A 105 6.44 19.23 5.64
CA GLU A 105 5.13 18.94 5.09
C GLU A 105 5.04 19.76 3.80
N VAL A 106 5.27 19.08 2.67
CA VAL A 106 4.97 19.65 1.36
C VAL A 106 3.45 19.74 1.32
N GLU A 107 2.94 20.87 1.80
CA GLU A 107 1.56 21.28 1.62
C GLU A 107 1.37 21.49 0.12
N VAL A 108 1.01 20.40 -0.58
CA VAL A 108 0.62 20.46 -1.98
C VAL A 108 -0.61 21.35 -2.02
N LYS A 109 -0.43 22.61 -2.39
CA LYS A 109 -1.52 23.52 -2.71
C LYS A 109 -2.22 23.00 -3.96
N VAL A 110 -3.10 22.02 -3.78
CA VAL A 110 -3.96 21.51 -4.85
C VAL A 110 -4.86 22.67 -5.26
N ASN A 111 -4.74 23.08 -6.51
CA ASN A 111 -5.57 24.14 -7.05
C ASN A 111 -7.04 23.67 -6.98
N PRO A 112 -7.99 24.45 -6.44
CA PRO A 112 -9.38 24.00 -6.26
C PRO A 112 -10.06 23.52 -7.56
N LYS A 113 -9.60 24.02 -8.72
CA LYS A 113 -10.05 23.56 -10.04
C LYS A 113 -9.64 22.11 -10.34
N ASP A 114 -8.47 21.70 -9.87
CA ASP A 114 -7.94 20.36 -10.06
C ASP A 114 -8.65 19.36 -9.13
N GLU A 115 -9.00 19.76 -7.91
CA GLU A 115 -9.79 18.92 -6.99
C GLU A 115 -11.18 18.58 -7.56
N HIS A 116 -11.88 19.58 -8.13
CA HIS A 116 -13.17 19.35 -8.77
C HIS A 116 -13.06 18.48 -10.03
N ALA A 117 -11.98 18.62 -10.81
CA ALA A 117 -11.73 17.78 -11.97
C ALA A 117 -11.45 16.31 -11.55
N THR A 118 -10.62 16.12 -10.52
CA THR A 118 -10.32 14.79 -9.94
C THR A 118 -11.58 14.12 -9.40
N LYS A 119 -12.43 14.84 -8.66
CA LYS A 119 -13.71 14.31 -8.16
C LYS A 119 -14.64 13.87 -9.30
N ARG A 120 -14.71 14.66 -10.40
CA ARG A 120 -15.48 14.26 -11.60
C ARG A 120 -14.91 13.00 -12.24
N GLU A 121 -13.59 12.85 -12.27
CA GLU A 121 -12.96 11.67 -12.86
C GLU A 121 -13.20 10.42 -12.00
N ILE A 122 -13.03 10.51 -10.69
CA ILE A 122 -13.38 9.43 -9.74
C ILE A 122 -14.84 9.01 -9.93
N ALA A 123 -15.77 9.96 -10.06
CA ALA A 123 -17.18 9.66 -10.27
C ALA A 123 -17.42 8.88 -11.59
N LYS A 124 -16.74 9.23 -12.68
CA LYS A 124 -16.81 8.46 -13.93
C LYS A 124 -16.26 7.05 -13.74
N LEU A 125 -15.09 6.91 -13.11
CA LEU A 125 -14.48 5.60 -12.84
C LEU A 125 -15.41 4.71 -12.00
N LYS A 126 -15.99 5.26 -10.93
CA LYS A 126 -17.02 4.58 -10.12
C LYS A 126 -18.22 4.16 -10.97
N SER A 127 -18.73 5.02 -11.84
CA SER A 127 -19.86 4.69 -12.72
C SER A 127 -19.53 3.56 -13.71
N SER A 128 -18.32 3.55 -14.27
CA SER A 128 -17.84 2.48 -15.15
C SER A 128 -17.69 1.16 -14.40
N ALA A 129 -17.21 1.21 -13.16
CA ALA A 129 -17.12 0.04 -12.29
C ALA A 129 -18.51 -0.56 -11.99
N ILE A 130 -19.50 0.29 -11.68
CA ILE A 130 -20.88 -0.15 -11.41
C ILE A 130 -21.48 -0.83 -12.64
N LYS A 131 -21.34 -0.24 -13.84
CA LYS A 131 -21.80 -0.86 -15.09
C LYS A 131 -21.14 -2.21 -15.37
N ALA A 132 -19.86 -2.34 -15.05
CA ALA A 132 -19.14 -3.61 -15.16
C ALA A 132 -19.68 -4.65 -14.17
N ILE A 133 -19.98 -4.26 -12.91
CA ILE A 133 -20.63 -5.15 -11.92
C ILE A 133 -22.02 -5.60 -12.40
N GLU A 134 -22.82 -4.69 -12.94
CA GLU A 134 -24.16 -5.01 -13.49
C GLU A 134 -24.06 -6.05 -14.61
N SER A 135 -22.99 -5.97 -15.41
CA SER A 135 -22.67 -6.92 -16.48
C SER A 135 -21.96 -8.19 -15.97
N LYS A 136 -21.78 -8.34 -14.65
CA LYS A 136 -21.01 -9.40 -13.98
C LYS A 136 -19.53 -9.49 -14.44
N ASP A 137 -19.00 -8.44 -15.05
CA ASP A 137 -17.59 -8.30 -15.41
C ASP A 137 -16.80 -7.72 -14.22
N TYR A 138 -16.54 -8.60 -13.24
CA TYR A 138 -15.83 -8.24 -12.03
C TYR A 138 -14.35 -7.91 -12.26
N PHE A 139 -13.75 -8.42 -13.34
CA PHE A 139 -12.37 -8.11 -13.71
C PHE A 139 -12.26 -6.64 -14.12
N SER A 140 -13.10 -6.19 -15.07
CA SER A 140 -13.12 -4.78 -15.48
C SER A 140 -13.51 -3.86 -14.31
N ALA A 141 -14.48 -4.26 -13.48
CA ALA A 141 -14.85 -3.50 -12.29
C ALA A 141 -13.65 -3.28 -11.34
N THR A 142 -12.84 -4.32 -11.12
CA THR A 142 -11.61 -4.25 -10.30
C THR A 142 -10.59 -3.27 -10.89
N MET A 143 -10.44 -3.24 -12.22
CA MET A 143 -9.55 -2.29 -12.90
C MET A 143 -10.05 -0.85 -12.76
N TRP A 144 -11.35 -0.61 -12.89
CA TRP A 144 -11.93 0.71 -12.70
C TRP A 144 -11.80 1.22 -11.26
N TYR A 145 -12.04 0.36 -10.27
CA TYR A 145 -11.82 0.73 -8.87
C TYR A 145 -10.35 0.96 -8.55
N THR A 146 -9.43 0.20 -9.14
CA THR A 146 -7.99 0.42 -8.94
C THR A 146 -7.57 1.81 -9.43
N LYS A 147 -8.02 2.23 -10.61
CA LYS A 147 -7.81 3.60 -11.10
C LYS A 147 -8.46 4.65 -10.20
N ALA A 148 -9.65 4.37 -9.67
CA ALA A 148 -10.29 5.30 -8.75
C ALA A 148 -9.51 5.46 -7.44
N ILE A 149 -8.91 4.39 -6.93
CA ILE A 149 -8.05 4.37 -5.73
C ILE A 149 -6.77 5.17 -5.96
N GLU A 150 -6.18 5.09 -7.16
CA GLU A 150 -5.02 5.91 -7.53
C GLU A 150 -5.31 7.42 -7.41
N HIS A 151 -6.57 7.84 -7.61
CA HIS A 151 -7.00 9.23 -7.45
C HIS A 151 -7.44 9.59 -6.02
N ASP A 152 -8.00 8.64 -5.28
CA ASP A 152 -8.45 8.83 -3.89
C ASP A 152 -8.14 7.59 -3.03
N PRO A 153 -6.90 7.50 -2.50
CA PRO A 153 -6.46 6.34 -1.73
C PRO A 153 -7.08 6.27 -0.33
N ASN A 154 -7.80 7.31 0.10
CA ASN A 154 -8.40 7.40 1.43
C ASN A 154 -9.90 7.10 1.43
N ASP A 155 -10.50 6.81 0.28
CA ASP A 155 -11.91 6.44 0.19
C ASP A 155 -12.11 4.94 0.43
N ALA A 156 -12.39 4.59 1.69
CA ALA A 156 -12.72 3.22 2.11
C ALA A 156 -13.83 2.56 1.29
N THR A 157 -14.74 3.33 0.66
CA THR A 157 -15.82 2.74 -0.16
C THR A 157 -15.29 2.12 -1.45
N LEU A 158 -14.20 2.65 -2.01
CA LEU A 158 -13.55 2.10 -3.19
C LEU A 158 -12.95 0.73 -2.92
N PHE A 159 -12.21 0.62 -1.82
CA PHE A 159 -11.63 -0.65 -1.36
C PHE A 159 -12.71 -1.68 -1.04
N SER A 160 -13.79 -1.28 -0.36
CA SER A 160 -14.90 -2.21 -0.04
C SER A 160 -15.58 -2.75 -1.29
N ASN A 161 -15.69 -1.92 -2.34
CA ASN A 161 -16.30 -2.34 -3.61
C ASN A 161 -15.34 -3.18 -4.45
N ARG A 162 -14.04 -2.87 -4.44
CA ARG A 162 -13.01 -3.70 -5.09
C ARG A 162 -12.88 -5.07 -4.41
N SER A 163 -12.88 -5.11 -3.07
CA SER A 163 -12.95 -6.34 -2.26
C SER A 163 -14.12 -7.24 -2.68
N LEU A 164 -15.33 -6.66 -2.85
CA LEU A 164 -16.47 -7.42 -3.35
C LEU A 164 -16.21 -8.03 -4.74
N CYS A 165 -15.63 -7.26 -5.67
CA CYS A 165 -15.33 -7.76 -7.02
C CYS A 165 -14.32 -8.91 -6.98
N LEU A 166 -13.27 -8.76 -6.16
CA LEU A 166 -12.25 -9.79 -5.94
C LEU A 166 -12.84 -11.08 -5.36
N LEU A 167 -13.76 -10.97 -4.39
CA LEU A 167 -14.49 -12.14 -3.87
C LEU A 167 -15.31 -12.85 -4.94
N ARG A 168 -15.98 -12.09 -5.82
CA ARG A 168 -16.73 -12.66 -6.94
C ARG A 168 -15.84 -13.33 -7.99
N MET A 169 -14.56 -12.95 -8.03
CA MET A 169 -13.54 -13.61 -8.85
C MET A 169 -12.84 -14.78 -8.14
N GLY A 170 -13.15 -15.03 -6.86
CA GLY A 170 -12.50 -16.07 -6.04
C GLY A 170 -11.13 -15.66 -5.47
N ASP A 171 -10.74 -14.40 -5.59
CA ASP A 171 -9.48 -13.86 -5.08
C ASP A 171 -9.64 -13.38 -3.63
N GLY A 172 -9.77 -14.35 -2.72
CA GLY A 172 -10.01 -14.10 -1.29
C GLY A 172 -8.86 -13.37 -0.60
N GLN A 173 -7.61 -13.60 -1.01
CA GLN A 173 -6.43 -12.97 -0.41
C GLN A 173 -6.41 -11.47 -0.70
N ARG A 174 -6.58 -11.05 -1.96
CA ARG A 174 -6.60 -9.62 -2.29
C ARG A 174 -7.86 -8.94 -1.74
N ALA A 175 -8.99 -9.65 -1.71
CA ALA A 175 -10.19 -9.12 -1.06
C ALA A 175 -10.00 -8.86 0.43
N LEU A 176 -9.22 -9.70 1.13
CA LEU A 176 -8.91 -9.52 2.55
C LEU A 176 -8.05 -8.28 2.79
N LEU A 177 -7.04 -8.04 1.94
CA LEU A 177 -6.21 -6.83 2.03
C LEU A 177 -7.07 -5.57 1.90
N ASP A 178 -7.91 -5.49 0.85
CA ASP A 178 -8.81 -4.36 0.65
C ASP A 178 -9.78 -4.17 1.84
N ALA A 179 -10.25 -5.25 2.45
CA ALA A 179 -11.13 -5.18 3.60
C ALA A 179 -10.43 -4.71 4.88
N LEU A 180 -9.16 -5.08 5.07
CA LEU A 180 -8.33 -4.57 6.16
C LEU A 180 -8.08 -3.07 6.01
N ASP A 181 -7.78 -2.60 4.79
CA ASP A 181 -7.65 -1.18 4.48
C ASP A 181 -8.95 -0.42 4.81
N CYS A 182 -10.11 -0.97 4.40
CA CYS A 182 -11.42 -0.38 4.75
C CYS A 182 -11.59 -0.20 6.26
N ARG A 183 -11.25 -1.22 7.03
CA ARG A 183 -11.41 -1.22 8.49
C ARG A 183 -10.41 -0.26 9.15
N GLY A 184 -9.19 -0.16 8.61
CA GLY A 184 -8.19 0.81 9.07
C GLY A 184 -8.65 2.25 8.86
N MET A 185 -9.27 2.53 7.70
CA MET A 185 -9.80 3.87 7.39
C MET A 185 -11.10 4.19 8.13
N ARG A 186 -11.98 3.21 8.33
CA ARG A 186 -13.30 3.37 8.96
C ARG A 186 -13.59 2.23 9.95
N PRO A 187 -13.02 2.29 11.17
CA PRO A 187 -13.14 1.22 12.17
C PRO A 187 -14.55 1.05 12.74
N ASP A 188 -15.41 2.04 12.54
CA ASP A 188 -16.80 2.14 12.98
C ASP A 188 -17.80 1.84 11.84
N TRP A 189 -17.33 1.30 10.70
CA TRP A 189 -18.17 0.98 9.56
C TRP A 189 -18.46 -0.53 9.46
N PRO A 190 -19.67 -1.01 9.79
CA PRO A 190 -20.01 -2.43 9.81
C PRO A 190 -19.70 -3.16 8.49
N LYS A 191 -19.86 -2.48 7.36
CA LYS A 191 -19.60 -3.06 6.04
C LYS A 191 -18.12 -3.45 5.83
N ALA A 192 -17.17 -2.78 6.48
CA ALA A 192 -15.76 -3.17 6.44
C ALA A 192 -15.54 -4.53 7.10
N TYR A 193 -16.13 -4.75 8.28
CA TYR A 193 -16.11 -6.05 8.99
C TYR A 193 -16.78 -7.14 8.18
N TYR A 194 -17.92 -6.83 7.53
CA TYR A 194 -18.59 -7.77 6.65
C TYR A 194 -17.69 -8.20 5.49
N ARG A 195 -17.02 -7.25 4.82
CA ARG A 195 -16.09 -7.55 3.72
C ARG A 195 -14.92 -8.41 4.18
N GLN A 196 -14.35 -8.10 5.35
CA GLN A 196 -13.23 -8.86 5.91
C GLN A 196 -13.69 -10.28 6.29
N GLY A 197 -14.84 -10.42 6.94
CA GLY A 197 -15.45 -11.71 7.27
C GLY A 197 -15.72 -12.55 6.02
N ALA A 198 -16.32 -11.97 4.99
CA ALA A 198 -16.57 -12.66 3.72
C ALA A 198 -15.28 -13.11 3.03
N ALA A 199 -14.21 -12.31 3.09
CA ALA A 199 -12.90 -12.72 2.59
C ALA A 199 -12.31 -13.88 3.38
N LEU A 200 -12.34 -13.83 4.70
CA LEU A 200 -11.89 -14.93 5.56
C LEU A 200 -12.70 -16.21 5.33
N MET A 201 -14.02 -16.10 5.13
CA MET A 201 -14.88 -17.22 4.73
C MET A 201 -14.44 -17.84 3.41
N SER A 202 -14.11 -17.03 2.39
CA SER A 202 -13.61 -17.54 1.11
C SER A 202 -12.26 -18.26 1.24
N LEU A 203 -11.46 -17.85 2.22
CA LEU A 203 -10.17 -18.46 2.57
C LEU A 203 -10.31 -19.66 3.52
N LYS A 204 -11.54 -20.02 3.91
CA LYS A 204 -11.86 -21.08 4.89
C LYS A 204 -11.28 -20.84 6.29
N ASP A 205 -10.91 -19.60 6.60
CA ASP A 205 -10.51 -19.20 7.95
C ASP A 205 -11.76 -18.82 8.76
N TYR A 206 -12.54 -19.86 9.09
CA TYR A 206 -13.83 -19.68 9.76
C TYR A 206 -13.68 -19.13 11.19
N THR A 207 -12.55 -19.39 11.84
CA THR A 207 -12.29 -18.91 13.21
C THR A 207 -12.16 -17.39 13.22
N ASN A 208 -11.30 -16.84 12.36
CA ASN A 208 -11.13 -15.39 12.28
C ASN A 208 -12.36 -14.72 11.63
N ALA A 209 -13.04 -15.39 10.68
CA ALA A 209 -14.29 -14.89 10.12
C ALA A 209 -15.36 -14.66 11.21
N CYS A 210 -15.57 -15.64 12.10
CA CYS A 210 -16.52 -15.50 13.21
C CYS A 210 -16.17 -14.32 14.12
N ALA A 211 -14.89 -14.16 14.47
CA ALA A 211 -14.44 -13.10 15.36
C ALA A 211 -14.72 -11.71 14.77
N VAL A 212 -14.33 -11.49 13.51
CA VAL A 212 -14.51 -10.20 12.84
C VAL A 212 -15.97 -9.89 12.56
N LEU A 213 -16.77 -10.88 12.14
CA LEU A 213 -18.21 -10.69 11.92
C LEU A 213 -18.95 -10.41 13.23
N LEU A 214 -18.53 -11.01 14.34
CA LEU A 214 -19.08 -10.71 15.66
C LEU A 214 -18.77 -9.26 16.07
N ASP A 215 -17.56 -8.77 15.81
CA ASP A 215 -17.22 -7.37 16.08
C ASP A 215 -18.03 -6.41 15.19
N GLY A 216 -18.21 -6.75 13.91
CA GLY A 216 -19.10 -6.00 13.02
C GLY A 216 -20.56 -6.00 13.48
N PHE A 217 -21.06 -7.12 13.98
CA PHE A 217 -22.42 -7.26 14.51
C PHE A 217 -22.64 -6.41 15.76
N LYS A 218 -21.64 -6.26 16.64
CA LYS A 218 -21.74 -5.38 17.81
C LYS A 218 -21.90 -3.90 17.42
N LEU A 219 -21.38 -3.49 16.26
CA LEU A 219 -21.52 -2.11 15.78
C LEU A 219 -22.92 -1.82 15.24
N ASP A 220 -23.58 -2.81 14.64
CA ASP A 220 -24.92 -2.70 14.08
C ASP A 220 -25.70 -4.02 14.25
N PRO A 221 -26.32 -4.24 15.43
CA PRO A 221 -27.01 -5.49 15.74
C PRO A 221 -28.29 -5.73 14.93
N GLU A 222 -28.84 -4.70 14.29
CA GLU A 222 -30.05 -4.81 13.44
C GLU A 222 -29.70 -5.21 12.00
N ASN A 223 -28.42 -5.33 11.68
CA ASN A 223 -27.94 -5.69 10.36
C ASN A 223 -28.15 -7.18 10.06
N ALA A 224 -29.27 -7.50 9.40
CA ALA A 224 -29.61 -8.87 9.02
C ALA A 224 -28.56 -9.55 8.13
N GLU A 225 -27.84 -8.79 7.28
CA GLU A 225 -26.78 -9.32 6.42
C GLU A 225 -25.57 -9.77 7.26
N MET A 226 -25.19 -8.97 8.25
CA MET A 226 -24.13 -9.29 9.20
C MET A 226 -24.50 -10.50 10.08
N GLU A 227 -25.71 -10.53 10.62
CA GLU A 227 -26.21 -11.63 11.44
C GLU A 227 -26.20 -12.95 10.65
N SER A 228 -26.69 -12.92 9.40
CA SER A 228 -26.68 -14.08 8.51
C SER A 228 -25.25 -14.57 8.23
N ALA A 229 -24.33 -13.66 7.93
CA ALA A 229 -22.93 -14.02 7.69
C ALA A 229 -22.26 -14.62 8.93
N LEU A 230 -22.53 -14.06 10.12
CA LEU A 230 -22.02 -14.59 11.38
C LEU A 230 -22.52 -16.01 11.63
N ARG A 231 -23.82 -16.25 11.39
CA ARG A 231 -24.43 -17.59 11.50
C ARG A 231 -23.78 -18.57 10.53
N GLU A 232 -23.58 -18.19 9.27
CA GLU A 232 -22.92 -19.00 8.25
C GLU A 232 -21.47 -19.35 8.64
N ALA A 233 -20.74 -18.37 9.18
CA ALA A 233 -19.37 -18.57 9.65
C ALA A 233 -19.30 -19.55 10.83
N MET A 234 -20.21 -19.42 11.80
CA MET A 234 -20.29 -20.33 12.95
C MET A 234 -20.63 -21.75 12.52
N GLU A 235 -21.54 -21.91 11.56
CA GLU A 235 -21.89 -23.23 11.04
C GLU A 235 -20.72 -23.88 10.28
N SER A 236 -20.05 -23.11 9.42
CA SER A 236 -18.85 -23.56 8.71
C SER A 236 -17.74 -23.97 9.66
N LEU A 237 -17.56 -23.23 10.77
CA LEU A 237 -16.61 -23.57 11.82
C LEU A 237 -16.95 -24.89 12.53
N LYS A 238 -18.23 -25.14 12.82
CA LYS A 238 -18.69 -26.40 13.43
C LYS A 238 -18.44 -27.58 12.50
N ILE A 239 -18.82 -27.47 11.23
CA ILE A 239 -18.63 -28.51 10.22
C ILE A 239 -17.13 -28.82 10.09
N SER A 240 -16.29 -27.78 10.01
CA SER A 240 -14.83 -27.93 9.91
C SER A 240 -14.21 -28.65 11.10
N LYS A 241 -14.75 -28.50 12.32
CA LYS A 241 -14.27 -29.17 13.53
C LYS A 241 -14.87 -30.57 13.73
N GLY A 242 -16.10 -30.79 13.25
CA GLY A 242 -16.79 -32.07 13.34
C GLY A 242 -16.22 -33.14 12.41
N GLY A 243 -15.76 -32.74 11.21
CA GLY A 243 -15.15 -33.66 10.25
C GLY A 243 -13.82 -34.27 10.70
N THR A 244 -13.16 -33.72 11.73
CA THR A 244 -11.87 -34.21 12.24
C THR A 244 -12.01 -35.39 13.21
N LYS A 245 -13.22 -35.76 13.63
CA LYS A 245 -13.49 -36.81 14.64
C LYS A 245 -13.95 -38.16 14.09
N ALA A 246 -13.99 -38.34 12.76
CA ALA A 246 -14.41 -39.60 12.14
C ALA A 246 -13.23 -40.28 11.42
N THR A 247 -12.40 -41.00 12.17
CA THR A 247 -11.43 -42.00 11.65
C THR A 247 -11.37 -43.17 12.59
#